data_AF-A0A9W9ENS4-F1
#
_entry.id   AF-A0A9W9ENS4-F1
#
_cell.length_a   1.000
_cell.length_b   1.000
_cell.length_c   1.000
_cell.angle_alpha   90.00
_cell.angle_beta   90.00
_cell.angle_gamma   90.00
#
_symmetry.space_group_name_H-M   'P 1'
#
loop_
_entity.id
_entity.type
_entity.pdbx_description
1 polymer ?
#
loop_
_entity_poly.entity_id
_entity_poly.type
_entity_poly.pdbx_seq_one_letter_code
_entity_poly.pdbx_strand_id
1 'polypeptide(L)'
;MLFVSALLFRFLEEMTEPADKECRSHVMSAELLLRILDDNLCSSLLTDAALIVVLRQDIFIANLTQRPVGPLANRCNIDRSLTPTSDVMWAYRIMSHAAEITNFVYSEESDRSTPTWDKLMAYAKDWENCRPNSFTPLFQSQTAPPTFPNPVFASDCHVAGHQYLGLCRILLLACDPHIPMLGMNGMRMLQERDEKTRDYVRDICGTAMANSECFPAVSTAGLVIGMCGEMFSDPEETGVLLELIAGAEGHLRWHHLKSKESLQRFWGLSGS
;
A
#
# COMPACT_ATOMS: atom_id res chain seq x y z
N MET A 1 -23.67 11.53 9.67
CA MET A 1 -22.74 12.29 10.53
C MET A 1 -22.10 11.42 11.62
N LEU A 2 -22.85 10.68 12.44
CA LEU A 2 -22.28 9.81 13.49
C LEU A 2 -21.35 8.70 12.95
N PHE A 3 -21.66 8.11 11.78
CA PHE A 3 -20.84 7.08 11.13
C PHE A 3 -19.43 7.57 10.76
N VAL A 4 -19.35 8.70 10.03
CA VAL A 4 -18.07 9.32 9.65
C VAL A 4 -17.30 9.74 10.90
N SER A 5 -18.01 10.26 11.91
CA SER A 5 -17.39 10.62 13.19
C SER A 5 -16.84 9.40 13.93
N ALA A 6 -17.53 8.25 13.96
CA ALA A 6 -17.08 7.03 14.61
C ALA A 6 -15.89 6.38 13.86
N LEU A 7 -15.90 6.43 12.52
CA LEU A 7 -14.76 6.01 11.70
C LEU A 7 -13.54 6.90 11.92
N LEU A 8 -13.72 8.22 11.98
CA LEU A 8 -12.65 9.17 12.29
C LEU A 8 -12.17 9.07 13.74
N PHE A 9 -13.05 8.72 14.69
CA PHE A 9 -12.64 8.47 16.09
C PHE A 9 -11.85 7.17 16.21
N ARG A 10 -12.26 6.10 15.52
CA ARG A 10 -11.45 4.88 15.38
C ARG A 10 -10.09 5.17 14.74
N PHE A 11 -10.07 5.99 13.70
CA PHE A 11 -8.83 6.46 13.08
C PHE A 11 -7.91 7.15 14.11
N LEU A 12 -8.45 7.83 15.11
CA LEU A 12 -7.66 8.43 16.19
C LEU A 12 -7.26 7.41 17.25
N GLU A 13 -8.14 6.50 17.65
CA GLU A 13 -7.88 5.49 18.69
C GLU A 13 -6.87 4.44 18.25
N GLU A 14 -7.03 3.87 17.04
CA GLU A 14 -6.14 2.82 16.49
C GLU A 14 -4.71 3.34 16.23
N MET A 15 -4.54 4.66 16.08
CA MET A 15 -3.24 5.32 15.93
C MET A 15 -2.65 5.82 17.26
N THR A 16 -3.39 5.70 18.37
CA THR A 16 -2.96 6.18 19.71
C THR A 16 -2.72 5.04 20.70
N GLU A 17 -3.23 3.83 20.45
CA GLU A 17 -3.00 2.68 21.33
C GLU A 17 -1.58 2.10 21.18
N PRO A 18 -0.88 1.78 22.29
CA PRO A 18 0.44 1.20 22.25
C PRO A 18 0.38 -0.24 21.72
N ALA A 19 1.25 -0.56 20.76
CA ALA A 19 1.44 -1.91 20.24
C ALA A 19 2.16 -2.81 21.27
N ASP A 20 1.52 -3.09 22.41
CA ASP A 20 1.94 -4.20 23.25
C ASP A 20 1.62 -5.52 22.55
N LYS A 21 2.55 -6.48 22.61
CA LYS A 21 2.44 -7.78 21.91
C LYS A 21 1.19 -8.59 22.32
N GLU A 22 0.54 -8.24 23.43
CA GLU A 22 -0.70 -8.84 23.92
C GLU A 22 -1.98 -8.14 23.40
N CYS A 23 -1.89 -6.95 22.80
CA CYS A 23 -3.04 -6.24 22.22
C CYS A 23 -3.31 -6.64 20.76
N ARG A 24 -3.13 -7.92 20.41
CA ARG A 24 -3.64 -8.46 19.13
C ARG A 24 -5.14 -8.75 19.18
N SER A 25 -5.76 -8.70 20.36
CA SER A 25 -7.13 -9.14 20.61
C SER A 25 -8.19 -8.03 20.59
N HIS A 26 -7.81 -6.75 20.60
CA HIS A 26 -8.76 -5.63 20.76
C HIS A 26 -8.85 -4.67 19.56
N VAL A 27 -8.15 -4.92 18.45
CA VAL A 27 -8.42 -4.20 17.20
C VAL A 27 -9.80 -4.65 16.70
N MET A 28 -10.84 -3.94 17.13
CA MET A 28 -12.18 -4.14 16.62
C MET A 28 -12.16 -3.81 15.14
N SER A 29 -12.31 -4.83 14.29
CA SER A 29 -12.18 -4.68 12.84
C SER A 29 -13.17 -3.63 12.34
N ALA A 30 -12.76 -2.81 11.37
CA ALA A 30 -13.68 -1.95 10.62
C ALA A 30 -14.91 -2.75 10.16
N GLU A 31 -14.71 -4.03 9.82
CA GLU A 31 -15.76 -4.98 9.50
C GLU A 31 -16.78 -5.20 10.63
N LEU A 32 -16.37 -5.30 11.90
CA LEU A 32 -17.31 -5.46 13.02
C LEU A 32 -18.17 -4.20 13.21
N LEU A 33 -17.58 -3.01 13.07
CA LEU A 33 -18.35 -1.74 13.07
C LEU A 33 -19.30 -1.65 11.90
N LEU A 34 -18.84 -2.00 10.71
CA LEU A 34 -19.68 -1.99 9.51
C LEU A 34 -20.83 -2.99 9.64
N ARG A 35 -20.60 -4.17 10.23
CA ARG A 35 -21.67 -5.13 10.58
C ARG A 35 -22.66 -4.58 11.60
N ILE A 36 -22.19 -3.83 12.61
CA ILE A 36 -23.04 -3.17 13.61
C ILE A 36 -23.85 -2.01 13.00
N LEU A 37 -23.32 -1.38 11.95
CA LEU A 37 -23.87 -0.17 11.34
C LEU A 37 -24.63 -0.43 10.03
N ASP A 38 -24.60 -1.67 9.49
CA ASP A 38 -25.25 -2.10 8.24
C ASP A 38 -26.76 -1.76 8.22
N ASP A 39 -27.45 -1.78 9.37
CA ASP A 39 -28.88 -1.44 9.47
C ASP A 39 -29.18 0.07 9.30
N ASN A 40 -28.17 0.94 9.29
CA ASN A 40 -28.33 2.41 9.27
C ASN A 40 -27.58 3.13 8.13
N LEU A 41 -26.95 2.39 7.20
CA LEU A 41 -26.18 3.00 6.11
C LEU A 41 -27.10 3.54 5.01
N CYS A 42 -27.34 4.86 5.03
CA CYS A 42 -27.78 5.55 3.81
C CYS A 42 -26.58 5.70 2.85
N SER A 43 -26.69 5.09 1.66
CA SER A 43 -25.74 5.33 0.57
C SER A 43 -25.76 6.81 0.22
N SER A 44 -24.62 7.47 0.40
CA SER A 44 -24.41 8.86 0.07
C SER A 44 -22.96 9.02 -0.41
N LEU A 45 -22.70 10.04 -1.22
CA LEU A 45 -21.34 10.33 -1.70
C LEU A 45 -20.33 10.49 -0.55
N LEU A 46 -20.78 11.00 0.60
CA LEU A 46 -19.94 11.13 1.80
C LEU A 46 -19.65 9.77 2.45
N THR A 47 -20.65 8.88 2.50
CA THR A 47 -20.48 7.50 3.00
C THR A 47 -19.51 6.74 2.11
N ASP A 48 -19.67 6.84 0.79
CA ASP A 48 -18.79 6.19 -0.19
C ASP A 48 -17.35 6.70 -0.05
N ALA A 49 -17.14 8.02 0.05
CA ALA A 49 -15.83 8.60 0.26
C ALA A 49 -15.18 8.16 1.59
N ALA A 50 -15.97 8.09 2.67
CA ALA A 50 -15.49 7.61 3.97
C ALA A 50 -15.06 6.14 3.90
N LEU A 51 -15.82 5.28 3.21
CA LEU A 51 -15.45 3.88 3.02
C LEU A 51 -14.12 3.72 2.25
N ILE A 52 -13.84 4.58 1.28
CA ILE A 52 -12.55 4.58 0.59
C ILE A 52 -11.39 4.96 1.53
N VAL A 53 -11.59 5.94 2.43
CA VAL A 53 -10.59 6.30 3.44
C VAL A 53 -10.30 5.11 4.36
N VAL A 54 -11.36 4.44 4.83
CA VAL A 54 -11.23 3.24 5.65
C VAL A 54 -10.54 2.11 4.89
N LEU A 55 -10.89 1.90 3.61
CA LEU A 55 -10.25 0.90 2.76
C LEU A 55 -8.76 1.13 2.62
N ARG A 56 -8.34 2.38 2.36
CA ARG A 56 -6.91 2.76 2.29
C ARG A 56 -6.19 2.42 3.59
N GLN A 57 -6.77 2.81 4.73
CA GLN A 57 -6.18 2.54 6.03
C GLN A 57 -6.11 1.04 6.33
N ASP A 58 -7.16 0.30 5.99
CA ASP A 58 -7.22 -1.13 6.25
C ASP A 58 -6.23 -1.91 5.37
N ILE A 59 -6.06 -1.53 4.10
CA ILE A 59 -4.98 -2.06 3.24
C ILE A 59 -3.62 -1.81 3.89
N PHE A 60 -3.39 -0.60 4.37
CA PHE A 60 -2.13 -0.24 5.02
C PHE A 60 -1.87 -1.08 6.29
N ILE A 61 -2.84 -1.14 7.21
CA ILE A 61 -2.72 -1.90 8.46
C ILE A 61 -2.59 -3.39 8.17
N ALA A 62 -3.37 -3.91 7.21
CA ALA A 62 -3.35 -5.31 6.81
C ALA A 62 -1.96 -5.75 6.32
N ASN A 63 -1.35 -4.97 5.43
CA ASN A 63 0.00 -5.26 4.92
C ASN A 63 1.07 -5.12 6.00
N LEU A 64 0.92 -4.15 6.90
CA LEU A 64 1.85 -3.96 8.00
C LEU A 64 1.78 -5.07 9.06
N THR A 65 0.58 -5.56 9.34
CA THR A 65 0.33 -6.61 10.34
C THR A 65 0.23 -8.02 9.73
N GLN A 66 0.46 -8.13 8.42
CA GLN A 66 0.43 -9.37 7.65
C GLN A 66 -0.87 -10.17 7.82
N ARG A 67 -2.01 -9.48 7.70
CA ARG A 67 -3.34 -10.08 7.74
C ARG A 67 -4.16 -9.75 6.49
N PRO A 68 -5.22 -10.51 6.19
CA PRO A 68 -6.21 -10.11 5.19
C PRO A 68 -6.94 -8.79 5.57
N VAL A 69 -7.37 -8.05 4.55
CA VAL A 69 -8.27 -6.88 4.66
C VAL A 69 -9.71 -7.33 4.92
N GLY A 70 -10.11 -8.50 4.40
CA GLY A 70 -11.49 -8.97 4.45
C GLY A 70 -12.37 -8.37 3.33
N PRO A 71 -13.71 -8.39 3.48
CA PRO A 71 -14.65 -8.04 2.42
C PRO A 71 -14.92 -6.52 2.29
N LEU A 72 -14.13 -5.65 2.94
CA LEU A 72 -14.36 -4.21 2.99
C LEU A 72 -14.47 -3.57 1.60
N ALA A 73 -13.61 -3.99 0.66
CA ALA A 73 -13.63 -3.50 -0.72
C ALA A 73 -14.95 -3.79 -1.44
N ASN A 74 -15.67 -4.87 -1.07
CA ASN A 74 -16.97 -5.22 -1.66
C ASN A 74 -18.10 -4.30 -1.17
N ARG A 75 -17.90 -3.61 -0.06
CA ARG A 75 -18.84 -2.62 0.49
C ARG A 75 -18.63 -1.24 -0.08
N CYS A 76 -17.47 -1.01 -0.70
CA CYS A 76 -17.20 0.24 -1.41
C CYS A 76 -17.93 0.20 -2.76
N ASN A 77 -18.59 1.30 -3.13
CA ASN A 77 -19.28 1.46 -4.41
C ASN A 77 -18.29 1.64 -5.57
N ILE A 78 -17.43 0.65 -5.80
CA ILE A 78 -16.34 0.65 -6.77
C ILE A 78 -16.72 -0.23 -7.95
N ASP A 79 -16.83 0.37 -9.12
CA ASP A 79 -16.94 -0.38 -10.38
C ASP A 79 -15.57 -0.96 -10.73
N ARG A 80 -15.44 -2.30 -10.71
CA ARG A 80 -14.19 -3.02 -11.04
C ARG A 80 -13.94 -3.22 -12.53
N SER A 81 -14.86 -2.80 -13.41
CA SER A 81 -14.64 -2.88 -14.86
C SER A 81 -13.45 -2.03 -15.30
N LEU A 82 -12.99 -2.19 -16.55
CA LEU A 82 -11.98 -1.30 -17.14
C LEU A 82 -12.63 -0.29 -18.12
N THR A 83 -13.94 -0.07 -17.99
CA THR A 83 -14.65 0.89 -18.84
C THR A 83 -14.24 2.33 -18.49
N PRO A 84 -14.22 3.26 -19.46
CA PRO A 84 -13.91 4.66 -19.19
C PRO A 84 -14.83 5.27 -18.13
N THR A 85 -14.24 5.98 -17.17
CA THR A 85 -14.91 6.63 -16.04
C THR A 85 -14.01 7.74 -15.48
N SER A 86 -14.41 8.40 -14.38
CA SER A 86 -13.62 9.42 -13.71
C SER A 86 -12.25 8.91 -13.20
N ASP A 87 -11.25 9.78 -13.16
CA ASP A 87 -9.91 9.44 -12.65
C ASP A 87 -9.94 8.97 -11.19
N VAL A 88 -10.82 9.54 -10.39
CA VAL A 88 -11.03 9.11 -8.99
C VAL A 88 -11.47 7.65 -8.93
N MET A 89 -12.42 7.24 -9.79
CA MET A 89 -12.86 5.84 -9.86
C MET A 89 -11.76 4.91 -10.37
N TRP A 90 -10.92 5.36 -11.32
CA TRP A 90 -9.73 4.60 -11.74
C TRP A 90 -8.75 4.35 -10.58
N ALA A 91 -8.53 5.35 -9.73
CA ALA A 91 -7.74 5.18 -8.51
C ALA A 91 -8.42 4.20 -7.52
N TYR A 92 -9.74 4.27 -7.35
CA TYR A 92 -10.47 3.35 -6.48
C TYR A 92 -10.44 1.90 -6.97
N ARG A 93 -10.46 1.68 -8.29
CA ARG A 93 -10.31 0.35 -8.90
C ARG A 93 -9.02 -0.32 -8.48
N ILE A 94 -7.88 0.37 -8.61
CA ILE A 94 -6.59 -0.20 -8.24
C ILE A 94 -6.41 -0.33 -6.72
N MET A 95 -7.01 0.56 -5.91
CA MET A 95 -7.08 0.39 -4.45
C MET A 95 -7.88 -0.87 -4.06
N SER A 96 -9.04 -1.07 -4.68
CA SER A 96 -9.84 -2.29 -4.48
C SER A 96 -9.06 -3.54 -4.88
N HIS A 97 -8.31 -3.46 -5.98
CA HIS A 97 -7.46 -4.56 -6.45
C HIS A 97 -6.31 -4.84 -5.48
N ALA A 98 -5.70 -3.81 -4.90
CA ALA A 98 -4.68 -3.97 -3.86
C ALA A 98 -5.24 -4.67 -2.61
N ALA A 99 -6.47 -4.38 -2.20
CA ALA A 99 -7.13 -5.11 -1.11
C ALA A 99 -7.36 -6.59 -1.45
N GLU A 100 -7.75 -6.89 -2.69
CA GLU A 100 -7.93 -8.27 -3.16
C GLU A 100 -6.60 -9.04 -3.20
N ILE A 101 -5.53 -8.42 -3.68
CA ILE A 101 -4.18 -8.99 -3.64
C ILE A 101 -3.71 -9.18 -2.19
N THR A 102 -3.97 -8.21 -1.30
CA THR A 102 -3.60 -8.32 0.12
C THR A 102 -4.30 -9.52 0.76
N ASN A 103 -5.60 -9.72 0.48
CA ASN A 103 -6.34 -10.90 0.92
C ASN A 103 -5.73 -12.21 0.38
N PHE A 104 -5.34 -12.23 -0.90
CA PHE A 104 -4.69 -13.39 -1.51
C PHE A 104 -3.30 -13.69 -0.92
N VAL A 105 -2.47 -12.67 -0.70
CA VAL A 105 -1.12 -12.85 -0.15
C VAL A 105 -1.17 -13.44 1.25
N TYR A 106 -2.11 -12.99 2.09
CA TYR A 106 -2.24 -13.42 3.49
C TYR A 106 -3.34 -14.48 3.71
N SER A 107 -3.83 -15.13 2.66
CA SER A 107 -4.70 -16.30 2.80
C SER A 107 -3.89 -17.55 3.19
N GLU A 108 -4.59 -18.63 3.52
CA GLU A 108 -3.94 -19.93 3.73
C GLU A 108 -3.20 -20.39 2.47
N GLU A 109 -2.11 -21.13 2.66
CA GLU A 109 -1.28 -21.64 1.56
C GLU A 109 -2.07 -22.49 0.57
N SER A 110 -3.05 -23.26 1.05
CA SER A 110 -3.96 -24.07 0.23
C SER A 110 -4.81 -23.24 -0.73
N ASP A 111 -5.08 -21.97 -0.40
CA ASP A 111 -5.94 -21.09 -1.17
C ASP A 111 -5.15 -20.26 -2.20
N ARG A 112 -3.81 -20.21 -2.06
CA ARG A 112 -2.91 -19.46 -2.96
C ARG A 112 -2.58 -20.24 -4.22
N SER A 113 -3.55 -20.30 -5.14
CA SER A 113 -3.38 -21.00 -6.41
C SER A 113 -2.69 -20.14 -7.49
N THR A 114 -1.85 -20.77 -8.32
CA THR A 114 -1.22 -20.14 -9.50
C THR A 114 -2.24 -19.46 -10.43
N PRO A 115 -3.38 -20.07 -10.78
CA PRO A 115 -4.38 -19.41 -11.62
C PRO A 115 -4.99 -18.15 -11.01
N THR A 116 -5.11 -18.09 -9.67
CA THR A 116 -5.58 -16.87 -9.00
C THR A 116 -4.52 -15.77 -9.09
N TRP A 117 -3.25 -16.11 -8.84
CA TRP A 117 -2.13 -15.17 -9.00
C TRP A 117 -2.08 -14.61 -10.42
N ASP A 118 -2.20 -15.46 -11.45
CA ASP A 118 -2.16 -15.05 -12.86
C ASP A 118 -3.29 -14.07 -13.19
N LYS A 119 -4.49 -14.30 -12.66
CA LYS A 119 -5.64 -13.38 -12.82
C LYS A 119 -5.39 -12.03 -12.15
N LEU A 120 -4.84 -12.03 -10.94
CA LEU A 120 -4.53 -10.79 -10.22
C LEU A 120 -3.45 -9.97 -10.93
N MET A 121 -2.42 -10.63 -11.45
CA MET A 121 -1.38 -10.00 -12.26
C MET A 121 -1.93 -9.47 -13.58
N ALA A 122 -2.79 -10.24 -14.26
CA ALA A 122 -3.42 -9.83 -15.52
C ALA A 122 -4.26 -8.57 -15.33
N TYR A 123 -5.09 -8.50 -14.28
CA TYR A 123 -5.88 -7.29 -14.01
C TYR A 123 -4.99 -6.06 -13.76
N ALA A 124 -3.91 -6.19 -12.99
CA ALA A 124 -3.00 -5.07 -12.74
C ALA A 124 -2.36 -4.55 -14.04
N LYS A 125 -1.99 -5.47 -14.95
CA LYS A 125 -1.47 -5.13 -16.28
C LYS A 125 -2.54 -4.48 -17.17
N ASP A 126 -3.76 -5.01 -17.16
CA ASP A 126 -4.84 -4.48 -17.97
C ASP A 126 -5.29 -3.10 -17.48
N TRP A 127 -5.32 -2.88 -16.16
CA TRP A 127 -5.54 -1.58 -15.56
C TRP A 127 -4.48 -0.58 -16.02
N GLU A 128 -3.21 -0.97 -16.00
CA GLU A 128 -2.11 -0.13 -16.48
C GLU A 128 -2.29 0.25 -17.95
N ASN A 129 -2.66 -0.69 -18.81
CA ASN A 129 -2.84 -0.44 -20.24
C ASN A 129 -4.10 0.38 -20.57
N CYS A 130 -5.16 0.25 -19.75
CA CYS A 130 -6.44 0.90 -20.01
C CYS A 130 -6.61 2.25 -19.30
N ARG A 131 -5.74 2.58 -18.33
CA ARG A 131 -5.87 3.82 -17.56
C ARG A 131 -5.88 5.06 -18.46
N PRO A 132 -6.63 6.12 -18.10
CA PRO A 132 -6.64 7.35 -18.88
C PRO A 132 -5.25 8.00 -18.95
N ASN A 133 -4.99 8.74 -20.03
CA ASN A 133 -3.73 9.47 -20.22
C ASN A 133 -3.43 10.50 -19.11
N SER A 134 -4.45 10.93 -18.35
CA SER A 134 -4.29 11.81 -17.20
C SER A 134 -3.44 11.20 -16.06
N PHE A 135 -3.29 9.87 -16.04
CA PHE A 135 -2.35 9.16 -15.14
C PHE A 135 -0.90 9.18 -15.63
N THR A 136 -0.58 9.95 -16.66
CA THR A 136 0.80 10.18 -17.10
C THR A 136 1.41 11.31 -16.26
N PRO A 137 2.62 11.15 -15.71
CA PRO A 137 3.31 12.25 -15.03
C PRO A 137 3.44 13.49 -15.93
N LEU A 138 3.26 14.67 -15.35
CA LEU A 138 3.42 15.94 -16.06
C LEU A 138 4.89 16.22 -16.40
N PHE A 139 5.79 15.91 -15.48
CA PHE A 139 7.23 16.01 -15.64
C PHE A 139 7.96 15.16 -14.60
N GLN A 140 9.27 14.95 -14.81
CA GLN A 140 10.16 14.36 -13.82
C GLN A 140 10.88 15.49 -13.07
N SER A 141 10.71 15.55 -11.75
CA SER A 141 11.38 16.51 -10.90
C SER A 141 12.83 16.09 -10.62
N GLN A 142 13.74 17.05 -10.48
CA GLN A 142 15.15 16.80 -10.14
C GLN A 142 15.44 16.92 -8.62
N THR A 143 14.39 16.96 -7.79
CA THR A 143 14.53 17.13 -6.33
C THR A 143 14.93 15.86 -5.58
N ALA A 144 14.80 14.69 -6.20
CA ALA A 144 15.17 13.41 -5.61
C ALA A 144 16.55 12.96 -6.12
N PRO A 145 17.27 12.11 -5.36
CA PRO A 145 18.49 11.49 -5.84
C PRO A 145 18.26 10.72 -7.15
N PRO A 146 19.28 10.59 -8.02
CA PRO A 146 19.13 9.96 -9.35
C PRO A 146 18.52 8.55 -9.33
N THR A 147 18.69 7.82 -8.23
CA THR A 147 18.19 6.46 -8.04
C THR A 147 16.68 6.39 -7.79
N PHE A 148 16.04 7.50 -7.42
CA PHE A 148 14.60 7.58 -7.12
C PHE A 148 13.87 8.35 -8.23
N PRO A 149 13.10 7.67 -9.10
CA PRO A 149 12.26 8.34 -10.08
C PRO A 149 11.27 9.28 -9.40
N ASN A 150 11.16 10.51 -9.88
CA ASN A 150 10.46 11.58 -9.16
C ASN A 150 9.33 12.19 -10.01
N PRO A 151 8.29 11.40 -10.35
CA PRO A 151 7.20 11.84 -11.21
C PRO A 151 6.26 12.81 -10.48
N VAL A 152 6.00 13.97 -11.10
CA VAL A 152 4.99 14.92 -10.61
C VAL A 152 3.68 14.68 -11.34
N PHE A 153 2.60 14.48 -10.59
CA PHE A 153 1.28 14.21 -11.13
C PHE A 153 0.35 15.42 -10.99
N ALA A 154 -0.74 15.44 -11.78
CA ALA A 154 -1.68 16.55 -11.78
C ALA A 154 -2.63 16.56 -10.57
N SER A 155 -2.82 15.41 -9.90
CA SER A 155 -3.77 15.24 -8.80
C SER A 155 -3.41 14.06 -7.89
N ASP A 156 -3.82 14.13 -6.62
CA ASP A 156 -3.71 13.05 -5.63
C ASP A 156 -4.28 11.71 -6.10
N CYS A 157 -5.33 11.71 -6.92
CA CYS A 157 -5.90 10.46 -7.44
C CYS A 157 -4.95 9.74 -8.41
N HIS A 158 -4.17 10.50 -9.20
CA HIS A 158 -3.16 9.95 -10.10
C HIS A 158 -1.96 9.42 -9.30
N VAL A 159 -1.52 10.17 -8.28
CA VAL A 159 -0.47 9.73 -7.34
C VAL A 159 -0.88 8.42 -6.68
N ALA A 160 -2.11 8.36 -6.16
CA ALA A 160 -2.63 7.16 -5.53
C ALA A 160 -2.72 5.99 -6.51
N GLY A 161 -3.26 6.20 -7.72
CA GLY A 161 -3.33 5.13 -8.72
C GLY A 161 -1.96 4.54 -9.07
N HIS A 162 -0.95 5.41 -9.23
CA HIS A 162 0.43 5.01 -9.50
C HIS A 162 1.02 4.19 -8.35
N GLN A 163 0.94 4.67 -7.11
CA GLN A 163 1.52 3.98 -5.97
C GLN A 163 0.80 2.68 -5.62
N TYR A 164 -0.53 2.62 -5.74
CA TYR A 164 -1.28 1.39 -5.51
C TYR A 164 -0.98 0.32 -6.57
N LEU A 165 -0.76 0.70 -7.83
CA LEU A 165 -0.27 -0.23 -8.85
C LEU A 165 1.11 -0.78 -8.48
N GLY A 166 2.02 0.08 -8.01
CA GLY A 166 3.32 -0.34 -7.48
C GLY A 166 3.20 -1.31 -6.31
N LEU A 167 2.33 -1.01 -5.34
CA LEU A 167 2.05 -1.90 -4.20
C LEU A 167 1.50 -3.26 -4.64
N CYS A 168 0.55 -3.29 -5.58
CA CYS A 168 0.04 -4.53 -6.17
C CYS A 168 1.17 -5.40 -6.73
N ARG A 169 2.12 -4.79 -7.43
CA ARG A 169 3.26 -5.50 -8.04
C ARG A 169 4.24 -6.02 -7.01
N ILE A 170 4.56 -5.23 -5.99
CA ILE A 170 5.41 -5.67 -4.86
C ILE A 170 4.80 -6.90 -4.19
N LEU A 171 3.50 -6.83 -3.87
CA LEU A 171 2.77 -7.91 -3.21
C LEU A 171 2.72 -9.19 -4.05
N LEU A 172 2.43 -9.06 -5.35
CA LEU A 172 2.39 -10.22 -6.25
C LEU A 172 3.77 -10.83 -6.47
N LEU A 173 4.83 -10.03 -6.56
CA LEU A 173 6.20 -10.53 -6.66
C LEU A 173 6.60 -11.31 -5.40
N ALA A 174 6.19 -10.85 -4.21
CA ALA A 174 6.50 -11.52 -2.95
C ALA A 174 5.93 -12.96 -2.87
N CYS A 175 4.84 -13.25 -3.58
CA CYS A 175 4.18 -14.55 -3.60
C CYS A 175 4.14 -15.22 -4.99
N ASP A 176 5.09 -14.88 -5.88
CA ASP A 176 5.12 -15.42 -7.25
C ASP A 176 5.29 -16.97 -7.26
N PRO A 177 4.26 -17.73 -7.68
CA PRO A 177 4.29 -19.19 -7.67
C PRO A 177 5.11 -19.79 -8.82
N HIS A 178 5.56 -18.97 -9.77
CA HIS A 178 6.32 -19.43 -10.93
C HIS A 178 7.83 -19.54 -10.65
N ILE A 179 8.28 -19.07 -9.49
CA ILE A 179 9.70 -19.15 -9.09
C ILE A 179 10.04 -20.56 -8.62
N PRO A 180 10.94 -21.30 -9.31
CA PRO A 180 11.34 -22.64 -8.87
C PRO A 180 12.02 -22.59 -7.50
N MET A 181 11.61 -23.49 -6.59
CA MET A 181 12.15 -23.54 -5.22
C MET A 181 13.65 -23.88 -5.17
N LEU A 182 14.17 -24.59 -6.17
CA LEU A 182 15.56 -25.06 -6.21
C LEU A 182 16.16 -24.96 -7.62
N GLY A 183 17.47 -24.70 -7.67
CA GLY A 183 18.26 -24.66 -8.89
C GLY A 183 18.77 -23.26 -9.25
N MET A 184 19.83 -23.21 -10.08
CA MET A 184 20.48 -21.96 -10.48
C MET A 184 19.53 -20.99 -11.19
N ASN A 185 18.59 -21.51 -11.98
CA ASN A 185 17.56 -20.69 -12.63
C ASN A 185 16.63 -20.04 -11.59
N GLY A 186 16.27 -20.77 -10.53
CA GLY A 186 15.47 -20.24 -9.43
C GLY A 186 16.18 -19.10 -8.69
N MET A 187 17.48 -19.27 -8.37
CA MET A 187 18.28 -18.21 -7.74
C MET A 187 18.35 -16.94 -8.59
N ARG A 188 18.55 -17.08 -9.91
CA ARG A 188 18.56 -15.93 -10.82
C ARG A 188 17.20 -15.23 -10.87
N MET A 189 16.10 -15.98 -10.97
CA MET A 189 14.76 -15.41 -10.96
C MET A 189 14.43 -14.70 -9.63
N LEU A 190 14.93 -15.23 -8.51
CA LEU A 190 14.81 -14.60 -7.20
C LEU A 190 15.51 -13.24 -7.17
N GLN A 191 16.74 -13.16 -7.69
CA GLN A 191 17.48 -11.91 -7.80
C GLN A 191 16.78 -10.89 -8.72
N GLU A 192 16.28 -11.34 -9.87
CA GLU A 192 15.53 -10.49 -10.80
C GLU A 192 14.22 -9.98 -10.18
N ARG A 193 13.55 -10.80 -9.36
CA ARG A 193 12.38 -10.39 -8.57
C ARG A 193 12.74 -9.35 -7.51
N ASP A 194 13.83 -9.57 -6.77
CA ASP A 194 14.26 -8.66 -5.71
C ASP A 194 14.65 -7.30 -6.29
N GLU A 195 15.32 -7.27 -7.44
CA GLU A 195 15.62 -6.01 -8.13
C GLU A 195 14.36 -5.29 -8.61
N LYS A 196 13.41 -6.00 -9.24
CA LYS A 196 12.12 -5.41 -9.61
C LYS A 196 11.36 -4.85 -8.40
N THR A 197 11.47 -5.52 -7.25
CA THR A 197 10.84 -5.07 -6.01
C THR A 197 11.49 -3.77 -5.53
N ARG A 198 12.83 -3.69 -5.54
CA ARG A 198 13.56 -2.45 -5.25
C ARG A 198 13.17 -1.32 -6.20
N ASP A 199 13.04 -1.59 -7.50
CA ASP A 199 12.62 -0.59 -8.49
C ASP A 199 11.23 -0.02 -8.19
N TYR A 200 10.25 -0.86 -7.83
CA TYR A 200 8.93 -0.37 -7.42
C TYR A 200 8.97 0.41 -6.11
N VAL A 201 9.81 0.00 -5.15
CA VAL A 201 9.99 0.76 -3.90
C VAL A 201 10.59 2.14 -4.20
N ARG A 202 11.63 2.23 -5.04
CA ARG A 202 12.24 3.49 -5.48
C ARG A 202 11.22 4.40 -6.15
N ASP A 203 10.41 3.85 -7.06
CA ASP A 203 9.38 4.59 -7.79
C ASP A 203 8.27 5.13 -6.86
N ILE A 204 7.80 4.32 -5.91
CA ILE A 204 6.82 4.77 -4.89
C ILE A 204 7.40 5.85 -4.00
N CYS A 205 8.65 5.68 -3.55
CA CYS A 205 9.35 6.64 -2.69
C CYS A 205 9.59 7.95 -3.40
N GLY A 206 10.12 7.93 -4.62
CA GLY A 206 10.34 9.14 -5.40
C GLY A 206 9.03 9.81 -5.83
N THR A 207 7.96 9.05 -6.08
CA THR A 207 6.60 9.62 -6.23
C THR A 207 6.17 10.39 -4.98
N ALA A 208 6.42 9.87 -3.77
CA ALA A 208 6.10 10.57 -2.53
C ALA A 208 6.95 11.84 -2.34
N MET A 209 8.23 11.82 -2.75
CA MET A 209 9.10 12.99 -2.70
C MET A 209 8.65 14.10 -3.66
N ALA A 210 8.23 13.75 -4.89
CA ALA A 210 7.73 14.70 -5.89
C ALA A 210 6.42 15.37 -5.44
N ASN A 211 5.63 14.67 -4.64
CA ASN A 211 4.28 15.06 -4.26
C ASN A 211 4.16 15.11 -2.73
N SER A 212 5.10 15.78 -2.05
CA SER A 212 5.22 15.79 -0.57
C SER A 212 4.00 16.37 0.15
N GLU A 213 3.22 17.22 -0.51
CA GLU A 213 1.95 17.76 0.01
C GLU A 213 0.84 16.68 0.07
N CYS A 214 1.00 15.58 -0.67
CA CYS A 214 0.06 14.46 -0.68
C CYS A 214 0.39 13.49 0.46
N PHE A 215 -0.17 13.71 1.65
CA PHE A 215 0.08 12.84 2.81
C PHE A 215 -0.18 11.34 2.59
N PRO A 216 -1.22 10.91 1.86
CA PRO A 216 -1.37 9.50 1.50
C PRO A 216 -0.18 8.93 0.74
N ALA A 217 0.54 9.75 -0.04
CA ALA A 217 1.69 9.31 -0.80
C ALA A 217 2.89 8.97 0.10
N VAL A 218 3.15 9.82 1.09
CA VAL A 218 4.17 9.60 2.13
C VAL A 218 3.82 8.37 2.96
N SER A 219 2.53 8.15 3.25
CA SER A 219 2.05 6.98 4.01
C SER A 219 2.35 5.68 3.26
N THR A 220 2.02 5.62 1.95
CA THR A 220 2.30 4.44 1.11
C THR A 220 3.80 4.18 0.97
N ALA A 221 4.62 5.24 0.84
CA ALA A 221 6.08 5.10 0.83
C ALA A 221 6.60 4.49 2.15
N GLY A 222 6.15 5.00 3.30
CA GLY A 222 6.49 4.42 4.60
C GLY A 222 6.10 2.95 4.72
N LEU A 223 4.94 2.55 4.16
CA LEU A 223 4.49 1.15 4.15
C LEU A 223 5.46 0.25 3.38
N VAL A 224 5.79 0.61 2.13
CA VAL A 224 6.67 -0.23 1.31
C VAL A 224 8.10 -0.25 1.83
N ILE A 225 8.57 0.83 2.46
CA ILE A 225 9.85 0.84 3.18
C ILE A 225 9.79 -0.11 4.38
N GLY A 226 8.71 -0.09 5.17
CA GLY A 226 8.53 -1.02 6.28
C GLY A 226 8.48 -2.49 5.86
N MET A 227 7.91 -2.78 4.68
CA MET A 227 7.81 -4.14 4.13
C MET A 227 9.09 -4.63 3.46
N CYS A 228 9.80 -3.74 2.76
CA CYS A 228 10.86 -4.12 1.82
C CYS A 228 12.21 -3.44 2.08
N GLY A 229 12.32 -2.58 3.09
CA GLY A 229 13.52 -1.80 3.39
C GLY A 229 14.76 -2.66 3.63
N GLU A 230 14.60 -3.85 4.20
CA GLU A 230 15.71 -4.81 4.41
C GLU A 230 16.39 -5.27 3.11
N MET A 231 15.73 -5.11 1.95
CA MET A 231 16.31 -5.44 0.63
C MET A 231 17.35 -4.41 0.14
N PHE A 232 17.47 -3.27 0.83
CA PHE A 232 18.38 -2.19 0.49
C PHE A 232 19.64 -2.24 1.36
N SER A 233 20.80 -2.00 0.73
CA SER A 233 22.11 -2.03 1.40
C SER A 233 23.00 -0.86 1.05
N ASP A 234 22.63 -0.06 0.04
CA ASP A 234 23.38 1.15 -0.33
C ASP A 234 23.17 2.25 0.73
N PRO A 235 24.24 2.77 1.36
CA PRO A 235 24.13 3.88 2.32
C PRO A 235 23.39 5.11 1.79
N GLU A 236 23.54 5.43 0.50
CA GLU A 236 22.85 6.59 -0.09
C GLU A 236 21.34 6.35 -0.17
N GLU A 237 20.91 5.17 -0.61
CA GLU A 237 19.49 4.81 -0.66
C GLU A 237 18.90 4.69 0.74
N THR A 238 19.57 3.98 1.65
CA THR A 238 19.07 3.74 3.01
C THR A 238 18.90 5.04 3.79
N GLY A 239 19.76 6.04 3.59
CA GLY A 239 19.59 7.38 4.15
C GLY A 239 18.28 8.04 3.71
N VAL A 240 17.98 8.00 2.41
CA VAL A 240 16.73 8.56 1.85
C VAL A 240 15.51 7.83 2.40
N LEU A 241 15.58 6.49 2.49
CA LEU A 241 14.48 5.69 3.06
C LEU A 241 14.24 6.03 4.54
N LEU A 242 15.31 6.29 5.32
CA LEU A 242 15.20 6.71 6.72
C LEU A 242 14.52 8.07 6.89
N GLU A 243 14.81 9.02 6.00
CA GLU A 243 14.16 10.33 6.03
C GLU A 243 12.67 10.22 5.69
N LEU A 244 12.34 9.46 4.65
CA LEU A 244 10.95 9.23 4.23
C LEU A 244 10.13 8.52 5.31
N ILE A 245 10.66 7.45 5.90
CA ILE A 245 9.95 6.73 6.96
C ILE A 245 9.82 7.59 8.22
N ALA A 246 10.80 8.44 8.55
CA ALA A 246 10.69 9.39 9.66
C ALA A 246 9.60 10.44 9.41
N GLY A 247 9.49 10.93 8.17
CA GLY A 247 8.41 11.83 7.75
C GLY A 247 7.04 11.19 7.85
N ALA A 248 6.91 9.92 7.45
CA ALA A 248 5.70 9.14 7.58
C ALA A 248 5.34 8.88 9.07
N GLU A 249 6.32 8.50 9.88
CA GLU A 249 6.14 8.24 11.32
C GLU A 249 5.66 9.48 12.09
N GLY A 250 6.25 10.65 11.80
CA GLY A 250 5.88 11.92 12.43
C GLY A 250 4.48 12.40 12.10
N HIS A 251 4.00 12.20 10.87
CA HIS A 251 2.66 12.63 10.45
C HIS A 251 1.56 11.69 10.93
N LEU A 252 1.82 10.38 10.90
CA LEU A 252 0.80 9.38 11.18
C LEU A 252 0.66 9.06 12.67
N ARG A 253 1.48 9.63 13.58
CA ARG A 253 1.64 9.07 14.94
C ARG A 253 1.99 7.57 14.91
N TRP A 254 2.64 7.13 13.84
CA TRP A 254 3.09 5.75 13.60
C TRP A 254 4.36 5.42 14.42
N HIS A 255 4.66 6.23 15.43
CA HIS A 255 5.75 6.02 16.39
C HIS A 255 5.73 4.64 17.06
N HIS A 256 4.57 3.96 17.09
CA HIS A 256 4.38 2.71 17.83
C HIS A 256 4.85 1.45 17.11
N LEU A 257 5.05 1.46 15.79
CA LEU A 257 5.50 0.27 15.06
C LEU A 257 7.03 0.20 14.89
N LYS A 258 7.76 1.27 15.24
CA LYS A 258 9.23 1.29 15.33
C LYS A 258 9.91 0.73 14.08
N SER A 259 9.31 0.91 12.91
CA SER A 259 9.84 0.41 11.64
C SER A 259 11.17 1.10 11.33
N LYS A 260 11.29 2.40 11.60
CA LYS A 260 12.56 3.12 11.54
C LYS A 260 13.61 2.53 12.47
N GLU A 261 13.30 2.35 13.76
CA GLU A 261 14.27 1.79 14.71
C GLU A 261 14.70 0.36 14.32
N SER A 262 13.77 -0.43 13.77
CA SER A 262 14.04 -1.79 13.31
C SER A 262 14.97 -1.79 12.10
N LEU A 263 14.73 -0.92 11.11
CA LEU A 263 15.60 -0.74 9.96
C LEU A 263 16.97 -0.17 10.36
N GLN A 264 17.02 0.80 11.28
CA GLN A 264 18.29 1.32 11.81
C GLN A 264 19.10 0.22 12.50
N ARG A 265 18.46 -0.67 13.28
CA ARG A 265 19.14 -1.84 13.85
C ARG A 265 19.62 -2.80 12.76
N PHE A 266 18.77 -3.08 11.77
CA PHE A 266 19.09 -3.97 10.66
C PHE A 266 20.29 -3.48 9.86
N TRP A 267 20.36 -2.18 9.56
CA TRP A 267 21.48 -1.55 8.87
C TRP A 267 22.69 -1.23 9.77
N GLY A 268 22.65 -1.59 11.06
CA GLY A 268 23.76 -1.35 11.98
C GLY A 268 23.97 0.13 12.35
N LEU A 269 22.95 0.96 12.17
CA LEU A 269 22.95 2.40 12.46
C LEU A 269 22.50 2.74 13.88
N SER A 270 22.18 1.74 14.71
CA SER A 270 21.79 1.92 16.10
C SER A 270 23.02 2.18 16.99
N GLY A 271 23.46 3.43 17.05
CA GLY A 271 24.48 3.90 18.00
C GLY A 271 25.58 4.75 17.38
N SER A 272 25.31 6.05 17.25
CA SER A 272 26.30 7.13 17.23
C SER A 272 25.67 8.39 17.80
#